data_AF-A0AAW9GPH5-F1
#
_entry.id   AF-A0AAW9GPH5-F1
#
_cell.length_a   1.000
_cell.length_b   1.000
_cell.length_c   1.000
_cell.angle_alpha   90.00
_cell.angle_beta   90.00
_cell.angle_gamma   90.00
#
_symmetry.space_group_name_H-M   'P 1'
#
loop_
_entity.id
_entity.type
_entity.pdbx_description
1 polymer ?
#
loop_
_entity_poly.entity_id
_entity_poly.type
_entity_poly.pdbx_seq_one_letter_code
_entity_poly.pdbx_strand_id
1 'polypeptide(L)'
;MTSPNARSNLGVHFFYVALILSLAIVLLITFDWTHLQGFTEYLSVAATVTSLVLGILAIIFGFVSSGTISQSLGSVESSASNFTQIAAELKAVLEGGQRAQARAEERTGQLHGLIDDMRSGLASLSETTERIETGLEAIPDRINNSKSLAPTDPPTNTMAEPSDDNKSGSWGENELKTFFSLASPIGRIAVYAAWRAKKENSYVDFSRLMEARLYTYVYGFLIASNCASVFELEYSEKEKSMKSVRLKDPSDALGSVLEQLWAKRNEKKDKTWAKVAARYEEKIEDSFVNGPAIPDEPRDVV
;
A
#
# COMPACT_ATOMS: atom_id res chain seq x y z
N MET A 1 -58.22 21.90 8.45
CA MET A 1 -57.22 22.93 8.12
C MET A 1 -57.19 23.95 9.26
N THR A 2 -56.44 23.68 10.31
CA THR A 2 -56.28 24.58 11.46
C THR A 2 -54.89 25.21 11.38
N SER A 3 -54.89 26.53 11.26
CA SER A 3 -53.71 27.38 11.05
C SER A 3 -52.63 27.16 12.14
N PRO A 4 -51.35 26.93 11.80
CA PRO A 4 -50.28 26.65 12.77
C PRO A 4 -49.78 27.88 13.56
N ASN A 5 -50.40 29.05 13.38
CA ASN A 5 -49.87 30.33 13.87
C ASN A 5 -50.45 30.81 15.21
N ALA A 6 -51.35 30.05 15.86
CA ALA A 6 -52.00 30.50 17.10
C ALA A 6 -51.14 30.34 18.37
N ARG A 7 -50.11 29.49 18.35
CA ARG A 7 -49.28 29.21 19.55
C ARG A 7 -48.22 30.27 19.83
N SER A 8 -47.71 30.96 18.82
CA SER A 8 -46.72 32.05 19.00
C SER A 8 -47.37 33.35 19.51
N ASN A 9 -48.61 33.64 19.11
CA ASN A 9 -49.31 34.86 19.56
C ASN A 9 -49.75 34.80 21.02
N LEU A 10 -50.01 33.62 21.59
CA LEU A 10 -50.42 33.49 23.01
C LEU A 10 -49.27 33.86 23.97
N GLY A 11 -48.04 33.44 23.64
CA GLY A 11 -46.85 33.78 24.43
C GLY A 11 -46.54 35.29 24.37
N VAL A 12 -46.72 35.89 23.20
CA VAL A 12 -46.54 37.34 23.01
C VAL A 12 -47.62 38.12 23.76
N HIS A 13 -48.90 37.72 23.68
CA HIS A 13 -49.98 38.35 24.45
C HIS A 13 -49.80 38.20 25.96
N PHE A 14 -49.37 37.03 26.45
CA PHE A 14 -49.06 36.84 27.87
C PHE A 14 -47.94 37.76 28.33
N PHE A 15 -46.88 37.91 27.51
CA PHE A 15 -45.79 38.83 27.80
C PHE A 15 -46.26 40.30 27.83
N TYR A 16 -47.11 40.72 26.87
CA TYR A 16 -47.68 42.08 26.88
C TYR A 16 -48.58 42.34 28.09
N VAL A 17 -49.46 41.40 28.43
CA VAL A 17 -50.36 41.55 29.60
C VAL A 17 -49.55 41.57 30.89
N ALA A 18 -48.55 40.70 31.04
CA ALA A 18 -47.66 40.68 32.20
C ALA A 18 -46.85 41.99 32.32
N LEU A 19 -46.37 42.53 31.20
CA LEU A 19 -45.61 43.79 31.18
C LEU A 19 -46.49 44.99 31.54
N ILE A 20 -47.70 45.07 30.97
CA ILE A 20 -48.68 46.14 31.29
C ILE A 20 -49.10 46.05 32.77
N LEU A 21 -49.35 44.85 33.28
CA LEU A 21 -49.70 44.62 34.68
C LEU A 21 -48.54 45.02 35.61
N SER A 22 -47.31 44.63 35.29
CA SER A 22 -46.11 45.02 36.04
C SER A 22 -45.94 46.55 36.07
N LEU A 23 -46.10 47.21 34.92
CA LEU A 23 -46.04 48.66 34.82
C LEU A 23 -47.12 49.34 35.67
N ALA A 24 -48.35 48.82 35.64
CA ALA A 24 -49.45 49.35 36.45
C ALA A 24 -49.20 49.19 37.95
N ILE A 25 -48.65 48.05 38.38
CA ILE A 25 -48.25 47.83 39.78
C ILE A 25 -47.17 48.83 40.21
N VAL A 26 -46.14 49.04 39.38
CA VAL A 26 -45.07 50.02 39.67
C VAL A 26 -45.63 51.45 39.76
N LEU A 27 -46.55 51.83 38.88
CA LEU A 27 -47.21 53.14 38.92
C LEU A 27 -48.06 53.33 40.19
N LEU A 28 -48.81 52.30 40.60
CA LEU A 28 -49.61 52.35 41.84
C LEU A 28 -48.74 52.51 43.07
N ILE A 29 -47.65 51.72 43.18
CA ILE A 29 -46.70 51.84 44.30
C ILE A 29 -46.02 53.22 44.29
N THR A 30 -45.67 53.73 43.10
CA THR A 30 -45.04 55.04 42.96
C THR A 30 -45.98 56.16 43.43
N PHE A 31 -47.27 56.08 43.08
CA PHE A 31 -48.27 57.06 43.50
C PHE A 31 -48.40 57.11 45.03
N ASP A 32 -48.51 55.95 45.68
CA ASP A 32 -48.67 55.86 47.14
C ASP A 32 -47.41 56.35 47.88
N TRP A 33 -46.23 56.10 47.32
CA TRP A 33 -44.95 56.53 47.89
C TRP A 33 -44.67 58.03 47.77
N THR A 34 -45.21 58.72 46.76
CA THR A 34 -45.02 60.17 46.59
C THR A 34 -45.63 61.02 47.71
N HIS A 35 -46.54 60.46 48.51
CA HIS A 35 -47.18 61.14 49.62
C HIS A 35 -46.37 61.12 50.94
N LEU A 36 -45.30 60.30 51.04
CA LEU A 36 -44.42 60.29 52.22
C LEU A 36 -43.42 61.45 52.19
N GLN A 37 -43.37 62.25 53.26
CA GLN A 37 -42.32 63.26 53.45
C GLN A 37 -40.94 62.58 53.52
N GLY A 38 -40.02 63.00 52.64
CA GLY A 38 -38.67 62.41 52.51
C GLY A 38 -38.50 61.42 51.35
N PHE A 39 -39.55 61.11 50.59
CA PHE A 39 -39.50 60.17 49.46
C PHE A 39 -38.46 60.53 48.39
N THR A 40 -38.35 61.81 48.03
CA THR A 40 -37.38 62.28 47.03
C THR A 40 -35.92 62.03 47.44
N GLU A 41 -35.63 62.05 48.75
CA GLU A 41 -34.31 61.78 49.30
C GLU A 41 -33.97 60.29 49.21
N TYR A 42 -34.90 59.41 49.61
CA TYR A 42 -34.74 57.97 49.45
C TYR A 42 -34.66 57.54 47.98
N LEU A 43 -35.45 58.15 47.09
CA LEU A 43 -35.42 57.87 45.66
C LEU A 43 -34.10 58.33 45.03
N SER A 44 -33.58 59.50 45.43
CA SER A 44 -32.26 59.97 44.99
C SER A 44 -31.15 59.03 45.46
N VAL A 45 -31.19 58.55 46.71
CA VAL A 45 -30.21 57.58 47.23
C VAL A 45 -30.33 56.23 46.53
N ALA A 46 -31.55 55.73 46.29
CA ALA A 46 -31.76 54.48 45.56
C ALA A 46 -31.28 54.61 44.10
N ALA A 47 -31.49 55.76 43.46
CA ALA A 47 -31.02 56.03 42.10
C ALA A 47 -29.48 56.07 42.03
N THR A 48 -28.80 56.69 42.99
CA THR A 48 -27.33 56.69 43.03
C THR A 48 -26.76 55.29 43.28
N VAL A 49 -27.37 54.52 44.20
CA VAL A 49 -26.97 53.11 44.45
C VAL A 49 -27.20 52.25 43.20
N THR A 50 -28.34 52.41 42.52
CA THR A 50 -28.64 51.66 41.29
C THR A 50 -27.65 52.01 40.17
N SER A 51 -27.29 53.29 40.02
CA SER A 51 -26.26 53.73 39.07
C SER A 51 -24.88 53.16 39.40
N LEU A 52 -24.52 53.06 40.68
CA LEU A 52 -23.27 52.45 41.12
C LEU A 52 -23.25 50.94 40.78
N VAL A 53 -24.34 50.22 41.06
CA VAL A 53 -24.46 48.80 40.77
C VAL A 53 -24.43 48.53 39.27
N LEU A 54 -25.14 49.32 38.46
CA LEU A 54 -25.09 49.21 37.00
C LEU A 54 -23.68 49.51 36.46
N GLY A 55 -22.96 50.47 37.04
CA GLY A 55 -21.56 50.73 36.71
C GLY A 55 -20.65 49.54 37.01
N ILE A 56 -20.80 48.90 38.17
CA ILE A 56 -20.04 47.68 38.54
C ILE A 56 -20.36 46.54 37.58
N LEU A 57 -21.65 46.31 37.27
CA LEU A 57 -22.07 45.28 36.32
C LEU A 57 -21.50 45.54 34.92
N ALA A 58 -21.46 46.79 34.46
CA ALA A 58 -20.87 47.16 33.18
C ALA A 58 -19.36 46.87 33.13
N ILE A 59 -18.63 47.15 34.23
CA ILE A 59 -17.21 46.81 34.36
C ILE A 59 -17.01 45.29 34.29
N ILE A 60 -17.77 44.51 35.07
CA ILE A 60 -17.69 43.04 35.07
C ILE A 60 -18.00 42.48 33.68
N PHE A 61 -19.06 42.97 33.04
CA PHE A 61 -19.44 42.54 31.70
C PHE A 61 -18.38 42.90 30.65
N GLY A 62 -17.73 44.06 30.78
CA GLY A 62 -16.59 44.44 29.97
C GLY A 62 -15.42 43.46 30.07
N PHE A 63 -15.10 43.00 31.28
CA PHE A 63 -14.05 42.00 31.51
C PHE A 63 -14.43 40.61 30.96
N VAL A 64 -15.67 40.15 31.18
CA VAL A 64 -16.13 38.84 30.65
C VAL A 64 -16.20 38.86 29.12
N SER A 65 -16.66 39.96 28.55
CA SER A 65 -16.75 40.15 27.09
C SER A 65 -15.37 40.17 26.44
N SER A 66 -14.38 40.85 27.03
CA SER A 66 -13.03 40.91 26.46
C SER A 66 -12.34 39.54 26.45
N GLY A 67 -12.56 38.71 27.47
CA GLY A 67 -12.07 37.33 27.52
C GLY A 67 -12.68 36.46 26.41
N THR A 68 -13.98 36.58 26.20
CA THR A 68 -14.72 35.83 25.16
C THR A 68 -14.31 36.24 23.76
N ILE A 69 -14.09 37.55 23.52
CA ILE A 69 -13.59 38.07 22.24
C ILE A 69 -12.19 37.54 21.95
N SER A 70 -11.30 37.53 22.95
CA SER A 70 -9.93 37.02 22.80
C SER A 70 -9.91 35.53 22.45
N GLN A 71 -10.76 34.73 23.10
CA GLN A 71 -10.90 33.30 22.79
C GLN A 71 -11.46 33.07 21.38
N SER A 72 -12.45 33.87 20.97
CA SER A 72 -13.01 33.83 19.62
C SER A 72 -11.95 34.20 18.58
N LEU A 73 -11.15 35.23 18.83
CA LEU A 73 -10.07 35.66 17.92
C LEU A 73 -8.98 34.59 17.78
N GLY A 74 -8.59 33.94 18.88
CA GLY A 74 -7.64 32.82 18.84
C GLY A 74 -8.17 31.62 18.05
N SER A 75 -9.47 31.31 18.15
CA SER A 75 -10.09 30.25 17.35
C SER A 75 -10.16 30.59 15.86
N VAL A 76 -10.35 31.87 15.51
CA VAL A 76 -10.33 32.37 14.13
C VAL A 76 -8.92 32.31 13.55
N GLU A 77 -7.92 32.73 14.32
CA GLU A 77 -6.51 32.65 13.91
C GLU A 77 -6.06 31.18 13.69
N SER A 78 -6.44 30.29 14.61
CA SER A 78 -6.21 28.85 14.45
C SER A 78 -6.91 28.31 13.20
N SER A 79 -8.16 28.70 12.93
CA SER A 79 -8.88 28.29 11.74
C SER A 79 -8.23 28.82 10.46
N ALA A 80 -7.78 30.07 10.45
CA ALA A 80 -7.06 30.67 9.33
C ALA A 80 -5.74 29.94 9.05
N SER A 81 -5.00 29.57 10.09
CA SER A 81 -3.78 28.75 10.00
C SER A 81 -4.08 27.35 9.44
N ASN A 82 -5.16 26.70 9.90
CA ASN A 82 -5.57 25.41 9.35
C ASN A 82 -5.94 25.53 7.86
N PHE A 83 -6.61 26.61 7.44
CA PHE A 83 -6.92 26.85 6.04
C PHE A 83 -5.67 27.04 5.16
N THR A 84 -4.64 27.75 5.65
CA THR A 84 -3.39 27.89 4.89
C THR A 84 -2.65 26.56 4.78
N GLN A 85 -2.67 25.74 5.82
CA GLN A 85 -2.14 24.38 5.77
C GLN A 85 -2.90 23.51 4.77
N ILE A 86 -4.24 23.50 4.81
CA ILE A 86 -5.08 22.75 3.85
C ILE A 86 -4.80 23.21 2.41
N ALA A 87 -4.66 24.52 2.18
CA ALA A 87 -4.31 25.04 0.85
C ALA A 87 -2.95 24.53 0.36
N ALA A 88 -1.96 24.43 1.25
CA ALA A 88 -0.65 23.87 0.91
C ALA A 88 -0.72 22.37 0.60
N GLU A 89 -1.46 21.60 1.39
CA GLU A 89 -1.69 20.16 1.14
C GLU A 89 -2.44 19.94 -0.18
N LEU A 90 -3.47 20.74 -0.47
CA LEU A 90 -4.20 20.68 -1.73
C LEU A 90 -3.30 20.95 -2.94
N LYS A 91 -2.40 21.94 -2.83
CA LYS A 91 -1.40 22.21 -3.87
C LYS A 91 -0.47 21.01 -4.09
N ALA A 92 0.00 20.38 -3.01
CA ALA A 92 0.84 19.19 -3.10
C ALA A 92 0.10 18.01 -3.77
N VAL A 93 -1.19 17.83 -3.48
CA VAL A 93 -2.04 16.81 -4.12
C VAL A 93 -2.20 17.10 -5.62
N LEU A 94 -2.46 18.35 -6.01
CA LEU A 94 -2.55 18.77 -7.41
C LEU A 94 -1.25 18.49 -8.19
N GLU A 95 -0.10 18.86 -7.62
CA GLU A 95 1.20 18.55 -8.21
C GLU A 95 1.44 17.03 -8.30
N GLY A 96 1.02 16.28 -7.28
CA GLY A 96 1.06 14.82 -7.28
C GLY A 96 0.21 14.21 -8.40
N GLY A 97 -1.01 14.74 -8.61
CA GLY A 97 -1.92 14.34 -9.68
C GLY A 97 -1.34 14.61 -11.07
N GLN A 98 -0.76 15.79 -11.30
CA GLN A 98 -0.09 16.12 -12.56
C GLN A 98 1.09 15.18 -12.85
N ARG A 99 1.92 14.86 -11.85
CA ARG A 99 3.01 13.90 -12.00
C ARG A 99 2.50 12.49 -12.28
N ALA A 100 1.38 12.08 -11.67
CA ALA A 100 0.75 10.79 -11.92
C ALA A 100 0.20 10.71 -13.35
N GLN A 101 -0.43 11.78 -13.84
CA GLN A 101 -0.91 11.88 -15.21
C GLN A 101 0.24 11.78 -16.23
N ALA A 102 1.32 12.54 -16.04
CA ALA A 102 2.49 12.48 -16.93
C ALA A 102 3.09 11.07 -17.00
N ARG A 103 3.16 10.35 -15.86
CA ARG A 103 3.60 8.94 -15.83
C ARG A 103 2.64 7.99 -16.53
N ALA A 104 1.33 8.26 -16.46
CA ALA A 104 0.33 7.46 -17.16
C ALA A 104 0.44 7.65 -18.68
N GLU A 105 0.66 8.89 -19.14
CA GLU A 105 0.92 9.20 -20.55
C GLU A 105 2.20 8.51 -21.05
N GLU A 106 3.29 8.59 -20.29
CA GLU A 106 4.56 7.89 -20.61
C GLU A 106 4.36 6.36 -20.72
N ARG A 107 3.68 5.75 -19.75
CA ARG A 107 3.37 4.31 -19.78
C ARG A 107 2.47 3.92 -20.95
N THR A 108 1.51 4.77 -21.30
CA THR A 108 0.64 4.52 -22.45
C THR A 108 1.44 4.56 -23.75
N GLY A 109 2.43 5.46 -23.85
CA GLY A 109 3.38 5.47 -24.96
C GLY A 109 4.26 4.20 -25.01
N GLN A 110 4.77 3.76 -23.87
CA GLN A 110 5.53 2.49 -23.78
C GLN A 110 4.70 1.28 -24.18
N LEU A 111 3.42 1.24 -23.79
CA LEU A 111 2.48 0.19 -24.19
C LEU A 111 2.24 0.19 -25.69
N HIS A 112 2.10 1.36 -26.33
CA HIS A 112 1.99 1.42 -27.79
C HIS A 112 3.25 0.86 -28.47
N GLY A 113 4.45 1.22 -27.98
CA GLY A 113 5.70 0.67 -28.50
C GLY A 113 5.76 -0.86 -28.37
N LEU A 114 5.37 -1.41 -27.22
CA LEU A 114 5.32 -2.86 -27.01
C LEU A 114 4.31 -3.55 -27.94
N ILE A 115 3.16 -2.92 -28.21
CA ILE A 115 2.15 -3.44 -29.14
C ILE A 115 2.73 -3.48 -30.57
N ASP A 116 3.46 -2.45 -30.98
CA ASP A 116 4.12 -2.42 -32.29
C ASP A 116 5.22 -3.49 -32.40
N ASP A 117 6.02 -3.66 -31.34
CA ASP A 117 7.02 -4.72 -31.27
C ASP A 117 6.37 -6.11 -31.36
N MET A 118 5.29 -6.36 -30.61
CA MET A 118 4.53 -7.60 -30.69
C MET A 118 3.98 -7.84 -32.10
N ARG A 119 3.44 -6.81 -32.75
CA ARG A 119 2.92 -6.90 -34.12
C ARG A 119 4.02 -7.27 -35.11
N SER A 120 5.22 -6.68 -34.99
CA SER A 120 6.37 -7.03 -35.82
C SER A 120 6.86 -8.46 -35.56
N GLY A 121 6.91 -8.88 -34.29
CA GLY A 121 7.24 -10.25 -33.90
C GLY A 121 6.26 -11.27 -34.49
N LEU A 122 4.96 -11.00 -34.41
CA LEU A 122 3.91 -11.82 -35.04
C LEU A 122 4.08 -11.93 -36.56
N ALA A 123 4.42 -10.83 -37.24
CA ALA A 123 4.69 -10.86 -38.67
C ALA A 123 5.92 -11.75 -38.99
N SER A 124 7.00 -11.64 -38.21
CA SER A 124 8.18 -12.49 -38.39
C SER A 124 7.92 -13.97 -38.09
N LEU A 125 7.04 -14.26 -37.12
CA LEU A 125 6.63 -15.62 -36.79
C LEU A 125 5.77 -16.22 -37.92
N SER A 126 4.88 -15.40 -38.51
CA SER A 126 4.11 -15.79 -39.70
C SER A 126 5.04 -16.15 -40.85
N GLU A 127 6.06 -15.33 -41.12
CA GLU A 127 7.04 -15.59 -42.18
C GLU A 127 7.85 -16.88 -41.92
N THR A 128 8.31 -17.09 -40.68
CA THR A 128 9.05 -18.32 -40.34
C THR A 128 8.16 -19.56 -40.43
N THR A 129 6.88 -19.46 -40.06
CA THR A 129 5.90 -20.54 -40.23
C THR A 129 5.70 -20.87 -41.70
N GLU A 130 5.53 -19.86 -42.57
CA GLU A 130 5.40 -20.05 -44.02
C GLU A 130 6.65 -20.73 -44.60
N ARG A 131 7.85 -20.32 -44.18
CA ARG A 131 9.12 -20.94 -44.60
C ARG A 131 9.26 -22.39 -44.12
N ILE A 132 8.75 -22.72 -42.93
CA ILE A 132 8.70 -24.10 -42.43
C ILE A 132 7.75 -24.92 -43.29
N GLU A 133 6.57 -24.38 -43.63
CA GLU A 133 5.59 -25.05 -44.49
C GLU A 133 6.18 -25.36 -45.88
N THR A 134 6.79 -24.36 -46.53
CA THR A 134 7.47 -24.58 -47.82
C THR A 134 8.66 -25.54 -47.70
N GLY A 135 9.39 -25.46 -46.58
CA GLY A 135 10.49 -26.37 -46.28
C GLY A 135 10.02 -27.81 -46.14
N LEU A 136 8.88 -28.04 -45.48
CA LEU A 136 8.26 -29.35 -45.31
C LEU A 136 7.81 -29.94 -46.65
N GLU A 137 7.22 -29.12 -47.53
CA GLU A 137 6.85 -29.55 -48.89
C GLU A 137 8.06 -30.00 -49.71
N ALA A 138 9.25 -29.43 -49.46
CA ALA A 138 10.48 -29.79 -50.15
C ALA A 138 11.21 -31.02 -49.56
N ILE A 139 10.80 -31.54 -48.39
CA ILE A 139 11.43 -32.71 -47.75
C ILE A 139 11.29 -33.99 -48.58
N PRO A 140 10.09 -34.37 -49.11
CA PRO A 140 9.94 -35.57 -49.93
C PRO A 140 10.86 -35.57 -51.16
N ASP A 141 11.01 -34.43 -51.83
CA ASP A 141 11.88 -34.29 -53.00
C ASP A 141 13.37 -34.42 -52.64
N ARG A 142 13.78 -33.89 -51.49
CA ARG A 142 15.14 -34.06 -50.97
C ARG A 142 15.44 -35.50 -50.57
N ILE A 143 14.47 -36.23 -50.03
CA ILE A 143 14.58 -37.65 -49.68
C ILE A 143 14.69 -38.53 -50.94
N ASN A 144 13.94 -38.20 -51.99
CA ASN A 144 14.01 -38.92 -53.26
C ASN A 144 15.36 -38.70 -53.97
N ASN A 145 15.92 -37.48 -53.90
CA ASN A 145 17.24 -37.17 -54.45
C ASN A 145 18.40 -37.77 -53.63
N SER A 146 18.27 -37.96 -52.31
CA SER A 146 19.33 -38.55 -51.48
C SER A 146 19.38 -40.09 -51.53
N LYS A 147 18.29 -40.77 -51.90
CA LYS A 147 18.27 -42.24 -52.13
C LYS A 147 19.14 -42.70 -53.32
N SER A 148 19.57 -41.78 -54.18
CA SER A 148 20.43 -42.07 -55.34
C SER A 148 21.93 -42.20 -55.00
N LEU A 149 22.34 -41.99 -53.74
CA LEU A 149 23.75 -41.83 -53.36
C LEU A 149 24.25 -42.77 -52.25
N ALA A 150 23.57 -43.89 -51.98
CA ALA A 150 24.07 -44.87 -51.00
C ALA A 150 25.02 -45.91 -51.65
N PRO A 151 26.30 -46.01 -51.28
CA PRO A 151 27.08 -47.22 -51.42
C PRO A 151 26.65 -48.22 -50.33
N THR A 152 26.32 -49.43 -50.76
CA THR A 152 26.23 -50.65 -49.94
C THR A 152 27.60 -50.95 -49.33
N ASP A 153 27.76 -50.75 -48.02
CA ASP A 153 28.31 -51.72 -47.06
C ASP A 153 28.37 -51.13 -45.62
N PRO A 154 28.26 -51.95 -44.55
CA PRO A 154 27.82 -51.51 -43.23
C PRO A 154 28.98 -51.09 -42.31
N PRO A 155 28.86 -50.00 -41.53
CA PRO A 155 29.78 -49.74 -40.44
C PRO A 155 29.35 -50.49 -39.17
N THR A 156 30.36 -51.12 -38.59
CA THR A 156 30.45 -51.74 -37.26
C THR A 156 29.75 -50.94 -36.15
N ASN A 157 28.92 -51.66 -35.39
CA ASN A 157 28.38 -51.25 -34.10
C ASN A 157 29.51 -50.96 -33.10
N THR A 158 29.67 -49.68 -32.76
CA THR A 158 30.19 -49.27 -31.45
C THR A 158 29.04 -48.59 -30.74
N MET A 159 28.35 -49.33 -29.87
CA MET A 159 27.37 -48.75 -28.93
C MET A 159 28.15 -47.83 -27.99
N ALA A 160 28.09 -46.54 -28.26
CA ALA A 160 28.34 -45.54 -27.24
C ALA A 160 27.21 -45.63 -26.22
N GLU A 161 27.58 -45.79 -24.95
CA GLU A 161 26.69 -45.73 -23.81
C GLU A 161 25.82 -44.46 -23.88
N PRO A 162 24.51 -44.54 -23.55
CA PRO A 162 23.74 -43.34 -23.30
C PRO A 162 24.31 -42.69 -22.04
N SER A 163 24.94 -41.53 -22.20
CA SER A 163 25.35 -40.66 -21.11
C SER A 163 24.16 -40.37 -20.22
N ASP A 164 24.31 -40.73 -18.95
CA ASP A 164 23.39 -40.54 -17.83
C ASP A 164 23.24 -39.04 -17.44
N ASP A 165 22.85 -38.18 -18.38
CA ASP A 165 22.51 -36.78 -18.11
C ASP A 165 21.04 -36.63 -17.67
N ASN A 166 20.60 -37.50 -16.76
CA ASN A 166 19.37 -37.32 -15.99
C ASN A 166 19.68 -36.54 -14.70
N LYS A 167 20.17 -35.31 -14.83
CA LYS A 167 19.94 -34.28 -13.81
C LYS A 167 18.69 -33.52 -14.23
N SER A 168 17.59 -33.83 -13.56
CA SER A 168 16.31 -33.14 -13.69
C SER A 168 16.48 -31.62 -13.65
N GLY A 169 16.27 -30.96 -14.80
CA GLY A 169 15.62 -29.65 -14.91
C GLY A 169 16.10 -28.49 -14.03
N SER A 170 17.38 -28.38 -13.67
CA SER A 170 17.87 -27.15 -13.02
C SER A 170 17.95 -26.03 -14.06
N TRP A 171 17.23 -24.94 -13.84
CA TRP A 171 17.32 -23.74 -14.67
C TRP A 171 18.77 -23.24 -14.74
N GLY A 172 19.19 -22.81 -15.94
CA GLY A 172 20.49 -22.18 -16.14
C GLY A 172 20.53 -20.73 -15.63
N GLU A 173 21.74 -20.15 -15.59
CA GLU A 173 21.94 -18.80 -15.06
C GLU A 173 21.16 -17.73 -15.84
N ASN A 174 20.99 -17.90 -17.15
CA ASN A 174 20.30 -16.94 -18.01
C ASN A 174 18.78 -16.99 -17.81
N GLU A 175 18.22 -18.19 -17.67
CA GLU A 175 16.82 -18.43 -17.38
C GLU A 175 16.47 -17.86 -16.01
N LEU A 176 17.32 -18.08 -15.01
CA LEU A 176 17.17 -17.52 -13.67
C LEU A 176 17.25 -15.99 -13.66
N LYS A 177 18.21 -15.39 -14.39
CA LYS A 177 18.28 -13.93 -14.54
C LYS A 177 17.02 -13.36 -15.17
N THR A 178 16.47 -14.03 -16.18
CA THR A 178 15.23 -13.63 -16.86
C THR A 178 14.02 -13.78 -15.93
N PHE A 179 13.95 -14.89 -15.21
CA PHE A 179 12.91 -15.12 -14.22
C PHE A 179 12.89 -14.02 -13.16
N PHE A 180 14.04 -13.75 -12.55
CA PHE A 180 14.10 -12.74 -11.50
C PHE A 180 13.93 -11.32 -12.03
N SER A 181 14.34 -11.01 -13.27
CA SER A 181 14.09 -9.68 -13.85
C SER A 181 12.58 -9.40 -14.00
N LEU A 182 11.78 -10.43 -14.27
CA LEU A 182 10.31 -10.36 -14.33
C LEU A 182 9.63 -10.52 -12.96
N ALA A 183 10.28 -11.19 -12.01
CA ALA A 183 9.73 -11.40 -10.69
C ALA A 183 9.57 -10.09 -9.90
N SER A 184 8.51 -10.01 -9.10
CA SER A 184 8.28 -8.87 -8.20
C SER A 184 9.43 -8.70 -7.19
N PRO A 185 9.71 -7.46 -6.74
CA PRO A 185 10.71 -7.21 -5.69
C PRO A 185 10.48 -8.03 -4.41
N ILE A 186 9.22 -8.21 -4.00
CA ILE A 186 8.89 -8.95 -2.78
C ILE A 186 9.13 -10.46 -2.95
N GLY A 187 8.86 -11.01 -4.14
CA GLY A 187 9.17 -12.40 -4.49
C GLY A 187 10.68 -12.66 -4.51
N ARG A 188 11.47 -11.72 -5.07
CA ARG A 188 12.94 -11.80 -5.03
C ARG A 188 13.48 -11.86 -3.60
N ILE A 189 12.94 -11.02 -2.70
CA ILE A 189 13.33 -11.04 -1.27
C ILE A 189 12.95 -12.36 -0.62
N ALA A 190 11.76 -12.89 -0.92
CA ALA A 190 11.32 -14.15 -0.32
C ALA A 190 12.25 -15.31 -0.71
N VAL A 191 12.64 -15.40 -1.99
CA VAL A 191 13.58 -16.43 -2.45
C VAL A 191 14.97 -16.21 -1.88
N TYR A 192 15.44 -14.96 -1.84
CA TYR A 192 16.73 -14.64 -1.23
C TYR A 192 16.78 -15.02 0.26
N ALA A 193 15.73 -14.71 1.02
CA ALA A 193 15.62 -15.09 2.42
C ALA A 193 15.63 -16.62 2.59
N ALA A 194 14.85 -17.34 1.78
CA ALA A 194 14.78 -18.81 1.85
C ALA A 194 16.13 -19.47 1.48
N TRP A 195 16.85 -18.89 0.52
CA TRP A 195 18.20 -19.31 0.15
C TRP A 195 19.21 -19.07 1.29
N ARG A 196 19.18 -17.87 1.87
CA ARG A 196 20.09 -17.49 2.97
C ARG A 196 19.84 -18.34 4.22
N ALA A 197 18.58 -18.62 4.54
CA ALA A 197 18.23 -19.52 5.64
C ALA A 197 18.80 -20.92 5.43
N LYS A 198 18.78 -21.48 4.21
CA LYS A 198 19.42 -22.77 3.92
C LYS A 198 20.93 -22.73 4.18
N LYS A 199 21.62 -21.64 3.81
CA LYS A 199 23.06 -21.44 4.08
C LYS A 199 23.37 -21.43 5.58
N GLU A 200 22.45 -20.92 6.39
CA GLU A 200 22.55 -20.89 7.86
C GLU A 200 21.87 -22.10 8.54
N ASN A 201 21.53 -23.14 7.76
CA ASN A 201 20.81 -24.33 8.22
C ASN A 201 19.55 -24.04 9.05
N SER A 202 18.84 -22.96 8.70
CA SER A 202 17.65 -22.45 9.36
C SER A 202 16.45 -22.44 8.40
N TYR A 203 15.26 -22.10 8.93
CA TYR A 203 14.05 -21.86 8.14
C TYR A 203 13.63 -20.40 8.24
N VAL A 204 13.00 -19.86 7.20
CA VAL A 204 12.42 -18.50 7.24
C VAL A 204 10.98 -18.56 7.71
N ASP A 205 10.66 -17.86 8.81
CA ASP A 205 9.27 -17.58 9.18
C ASP A 205 8.79 -16.32 8.46
N PHE A 206 8.04 -16.51 7.37
CA PHE A 206 7.53 -15.39 6.57
C PHE A 206 6.54 -14.50 7.33
N SER A 207 5.96 -14.99 8.43
CA SER A 207 5.09 -14.19 9.31
C SER A 207 5.87 -13.12 10.07
N ARG A 208 7.17 -13.37 10.33
CA ARG A 208 8.10 -12.40 10.94
C ARG A 208 8.73 -11.50 9.90
N LEU A 209 9.04 -12.06 8.73
CA LEU A 209 9.68 -11.32 7.66
C LEU A 209 8.73 -10.27 7.05
N MET A 210 7.46 -10.61 6.85
CA MET A 210 6.54 -9.83 6.02
C MET A 210 5.20 -9.49 6.68
N GLU A 211 4.58 -8.42 6.19
CA GLU A 211 3.23 -8.03 6.60
C GLU A 211 2.20 -9.09 6.18
N ALA A 212 1.17 -9.32 7.00
CA ALA A 212 0.15 -10.37 6.77
C ALA A 212 -0.50 -10.31 5.36
N ARG A 213 -0.69 -9.11 4.80
CA ARG A 213 -1.24 -8.93 3.45
C ARG A 213 -0.34 -9.44 2.32
N LEU A 214 0.96 -9.53 2.55
CA LEU A 214 1.95 -10.00 1.56
C LEU A 214 2.18 -11.51 1.67
N TYR A 215 1.80 -12.13 2.80
CA TYR A 215 2.00 -13.55 3.05
C TYR A 215 1.37 -14.42 1.96
N THR A 216 0.09 -14.18 1.62
CA THR A 216 -0.62 -14.95 0.59
C THR A 216 0.05 -14.84 -0.78
N TYR A 217 0.55 -13.65 -1.13
CA TYR A 217 1.25 -13.43 -2.38
C TYR A 217 2.59 -14.18 -2.42
N VAL A 218 3.41 -14.03 -1.39
CA VAL A 218 4.73 -14.67 -1.30
C VAL A 218 4.58 -16.19 -1.32
N TYR A 219 3.61 -16.70 -0.57
CA TYR A 219 3.28 -18.12 -0.56
C TYR A 219 2.90 -18.61 -1.97
N GLY A 220 1.96 -17.95 -2.64
CA GLY A 220 1.58 -18.31 -4.01
C GLY A 220 2.75 -18.25 -4.99
N PHE A 221 3.61 -17.24 -4.86
CA PHE A 221 4.81 -17.08 -5.68
C PHE A 221 5.82 -18.22 -5.48
N LEU A 222 6.11 -18.60 -4.23
CA LEU A 222 7.05 -19.68 -3.90
C LEU A 222 6.53 -21.03 -4.38
N ILE A 223 5.24 -21.33 -4.14
CA ILE A 223 4.63 -22.57 -4.61
C ILE A 223 4.63 -22.65 -6.14
N ALA A 224 4.24 -21.57 -6.83
CA ALA A 224 4.27 -21.54 -8.29
C ALA A 224 5.69 -21.75 -8.85
N SER A 225 6.69 -21.14 -8.22
CA SER A 225 8.11 -21.30 -8.60
C SER A 225 8.62 -22.72 -8.37
N ASN A 226 8.19 -23.36 -7.27
CA ASN A 226 8.47 -24.76 -6.97
C ASN A 226 7.81 -25.71 -7.98
N CYS A 227 6.54 -25.46 -8.34
CA CYS A 227 5.83 -26.24 -9.36
C CYS A 227 6.43 -26.07 -10.76
N ALA A 228 7.01 -24.91 -11.06
CA ALA A 228 7.75 -24.66 -12.31
C ALA A 228 9.19 -25.20 -12.29
N SER A 229 9.58 -25.91 -11.22
CA SER A 229 10.92 -26.46 -11.02
C SER A 229 12.04 -25.42 -11.13
N VAL A 230 11.76 -24.16 -10.78
CA VAL A 230 12.79 -23.10 -10.71
C VAL A 230 13.76 -23.40 -9.57
N PHE A 231 13.21 -23.85 -8.44
CA PHE A 231 13.93 -24.32 -7.25
C PHE A 231 13.01 -25.22 -6.44
N GLU A 232 13.59 -26.11 -5.62
CA GLU A 232 12.82 -26.94 -4.71
C GLU A 232 12.68 -26.29 -3.32
N LEU A 233 11.52 -26.48 -2.69
CA LEU A 233 11.24 -25.99 -1.34
C LEU A 233 11.19 -27.12 -0.31
N GLU A 234 11.71 -26.83 0.87
CA GLU A 234 11.65 -27.68 2.05
C GLU A 234 10.87 -26.98 3.17
N TYR A 235 9.96 -27.71 3.81
CA TYR A 235 9.05 -27.20 4.83
C TYR A 235 9.39 -27.77 6.19
N SER A 236 9.26 -26.95 7.24
CA SER A 236 9.46 -27.43 8.61
C SER A 236 8.30 -28.32 9.06
N GLU A 237 8.60 -29.57 9.44
CA GLU A 237 7.58 -30.51 9.96
C GLU A 237 6.99 -30.08 11.31
N LYS A 238 7.76 -29.34 12.12
CA LYS A 238 7.38 -28.97 13.50
C LYS A 238 6.16 -28.07 13.58
N GLU A 239 5.89 -27.26 12.55
CA GLU A 239 4.80 -26.28 12.61
C GLU A 239 3.49 -26.75 11.97
N LYS A 240 3.44 -27.90 11.27
CA LYS A 240 2.28 -28.38 10.48
C LYS A 240 1.58 -27.29 9.64
N SER A 241 2.24 -26.16 9.46
CA SER A 241 1.76 -24.94 8.84
C SER A 241 2.93 -24.39 8.06
N MET A 242 2.67 -24.01 6.82
CA MET A 242 3.66 -23.61 5.81
C MET A 242 4.25 -22.22 6.09
N LYS A 243 4.46 -21.90 7.37
CA LYS A 243 4.99 -20.63 7.86
C LYS A 243 6.51 -20.58 7.74
N SER A 244 7.16 -21.73 7.88
CA SER A 244 8.61 -21.90 7.90
C SER A 244 9.11 -22.66 6.67
N VAL A 245 9.87 -22.00 5.79
CA VAL A 245 10.33 -22.55 4.49
C VAL A 245 11.83 -22.29 4.28
N ARG A 246 12.52 -23.20 3.61
CA ARG A 246 13.88 -23.01 3.07
C ARG A 246 14.01 -23.63 1.67
N LEU A 247 15.07 -23.30 0.93
CA LEU A 247 15.37 -23.98 -0.33
C LEU A 247 15.96 -25.37 -0.09
N LYS A 248 15.50 -26.36 -0.86
CA LYS A 248 16.10 -27.69 -0.92
C LYS A 248 17.19 -27.67 -1.99
N ASP A 249 18.41 -27.98 -1.57
CA ASP A 249 19.61 -28.14 -2.40
C ASP A 249 19.72 -27.12 -3.57
N PRO A 250 19.79 -25.81 -3.25
CA PRO A 250 19.81 -24.77 -4.27
C PRO A 250 21.02 -24.93 -5.19
N SER A 251 20.82 -24.81 -6.50
CA SER A 251 21.91 -24.86 -7.46
C SER A 251 22.89 -23.69 -7.27
N ASP A 252 24.17 -23.91 -7.57
CA ASP A 252 25.20 -22.86 -7.50
C ASP A 252 24.85 -21.65 -8.39
N ALA A 253 24.21 -21.92 -9.54
CA ALA A 253 23.70 -20.90 -10.45
C ALA A 253 22.65 -20.01 -9.77
N LEU A 254 21.72 -20.60 -9.02
CA LEU A 254 20.71 -19.85 -8.26
C LEU A 254 21.34 -18.98 -7.18
N GLY A 255 22.29 -19.52 -6.42
CA GLY A 255 23.02 -18.76 -5.41
C GLY A 255 23.77 -17.56 -6.01
N SER A 256 24.48 -17.77 -7.11
CA SER A 256 25.21 -16.71 -7.82
C SER A 256 24.27 -15.60 -8.30
N VAL A 257 23.14 -15.95 -8.92
CA VAL A 257 22.16 -14.95 -9.41
C VAL A 257 21.54 -14.17 -8.27
N LEU A 258 21.17 -14.83 -7.17
CA LEU A 258 20.59 -14.19 -6.00
C LEU A 258 21.56 -13.21 -5.33
N GLU A 259 22.83 -13.59 -5.19
CA GLU A 259 23.86 -12.69 -4.64
C GLU A 259 24.14 -11.51 -5.57
N GLN A 260 24.20 -11.73 -6.89
CA GLN A 260 24.31 -10.64 -7.86
C GLN A 260 23.13 -9.66 -7.76
N LEU A 261 21.90 -10.16 -7.61
CA LEU A 261 20.71 -9.33 -7.44
C LEU A 261 20.75 -8.56 -6.11
N TRP A 262 21.20 -9.20 -5.04
CA TRP A 262 21.32 -8.58 -3.72
C TRP A 262 22.42 -7.51 -3.70
N ALA A 263 23.56 -7.74 -4.35
CA ALA A 263 24.64 -6.75 -4.48
C ALA A 263 24.16 -5.50 -5.24
N LYS A 264 23.32 -5.67 -6.26
CA LYS A 264 22.72 -4.58 -7.04
C LYS A 264 21.69 -3.75 -6.29
N ARG A 265 21.33 -4.09 -5.04
CA ARG A 265 20.33 -3.35 -4.26
C ARG A 265 20.69 -1.88 -4.02
N ASN A 266 21.98 -1.55 -4.03
CA ASN A 266 22.46 -0.18 -3.83
C ASN A 266 22.61 0.62 -5.15
N GLU A 267 22.36 0.00 -6.30
CA GLU A 267 22.45 0.69 -7.58
C GLU A 267 21.25 1.61 -7.81
N LYS A 268 21.52 2.89 -8.12
CA LYS A 268 20.50 3.94 -8.31
C LYS A 268 19.52 3.69 -9.48
N LYS A 269 19.74 2.66 -10.31
CA LYS A 269 18.94 2.37 -11.50
C LYS A 269 17.57 1.78 -11.17
N ASP A 270 17.45 0.96 -10.13
CA ASP A 270 16.17 0.37 -9.69
C ASP A 270 15.77 0.86 -8.30
N LYS A 271 15.20 2.06 -8.26
CA LYS A 271 14.76 2.71 -7.00
C LYS A 271 13.71 1.88 -6.25
N THR A 272 12.96 1.02 -6.94
CA THR A 272 11.91 0.19 -6.32
C THR A 272 12.53 -1.00 -5.63
N TRP A 273 13.41 -1.75 -6.32
CA TRP A 273 14.17 -2.84 -5.73
C TRP A 273 14.98 -2.37 -4.52
N ALA A 274 15.75 -1.28 -4.68
CA ALA A 274 16.58 -0.72 -3.62
C ALA A 274 15.79 -0.39 -2.34
N LYS A 275 14.63 0.26 -2.50
CA LYS A 275 13.78 0.65 -1.37
C LYS A 275 13.18 -0.57 -0.65
N VAL A 276 12.78 -1.59 -1.40
CA VAL A 276 12.19 -2.81 -0.81
C VAL A 276 13.28 -3.64 -0.14
N ALA A 277 14.44 -3.83 -0.78
CA ALA A 277 15.56 -4.56 -0.19
C ALA A 277 16.01 -3.94 1.14
N ALA A 278 16.22 -2.61 1.18
CA ALA A 278 16.60 -1.90 2.40
C ALA A 278 15.56 -2.03 3.53
N ARG A 279 14.27 -2.15 3.19
CA ARG A 279 13.18 -2.31 4.18
C ARG A 279 13.21 -3.67 4.89
N TYR A 280 13.71 -4.70 4.22
CA TYR A 280 13.68 -6.07 4.73
C TYR A 280 15.06 -6.62 5.09
N GLU A 281 16.15 -5.91 4.79
CA GLU A 281 17.52 -6.35 5.08
C GLU A 281 17.71 -6.76 6.55
N GLU A 282 17.33 -5.90 7.51
CA GLU A 282 17.40 -6.22 8.94
C GLU A 282 16.43 -7.34 9.35
N LYS A 283 15.29 -7.45 8.68
CA LYS A 283 14.24 -8.42 9.03
C LYS A 283 14.52 -9.84 8.55
N ILE A 284 15.40 -10.01 7.56
CA ILE A 284 15.72 -11.33 7.02
C ILE A 284 16.36 -12.18 8.10
N GLU A 285 17.36 -11.66 8.81
CA GLU A 285 18.07 -12.41 9.85
C GLU A 285 17.16 -12.68 11.06
N ASP A 286 16.36 -11.68 11.47
CA ASP A 286 15.37 -11.82 12.55
C ASP A 286 14.27 -12.84 12.25
N SER A 287 14.05 -13.16 10.98
CA SER A 287 13.03 -14.12 10.55
C SER A 287 13.51 -15.58 10.58
N PHE A 288 14.79 -15.83 10.86
CA PHE A 288 15.33 -17.18 10.89
C PHE A 288 14.93 -17.90 12.17
N VAL A 289 14.40 -19.12 11.98
CA VAL A 289 14.00 -20.02 13.05
C VAL A 289 14.87 -21.26 12.95
N ASN A 290 15.53 -21.61 14.06
CA ASN A 290 16.35 -22.81 14.18
C ASN A 290 15.47 -24.05 13.95
N GLY A 291 15.65 -24.72 12.81
CA GLY A 291 15.09 -26.04 12.58
C GLY A 291 16.06 -27.12 13.06
N PRO A 292 15.59 -28.29 13.50
CA PRO A 292 16.50 -29.44 13.63
C PRO A 292 17.07 -29.73 12.24
N ALA A 293 18.38 -29.97 12.16
CA ALA A 293 18.97 -30.58 10.98
C ALA A 293 18.21 -31.90 10.74
N ILE A 294 17.57 -32.05 9.59
CA ILE A 294 17.10 -33.35 9.14
C ILE A 294 18.39 -34.16 8.93
N PRO A 295 18.63 -35.27 9.67
CA PRO A 295 19.70 -36.17 9.31
C PRO A 295 19.37 -36.72 7.92
N ASP A 296 20.33 -36.63 6.99
CA ASP A 296 20.25 -37.31 5.69
C ASP A 296 20.10 -38.82 5.95
N GLU A 297 18.86 -39.30 6.06
CA GLU A 297 18.60 -40.73 6.04
C GLU A 297 18.80 -41.23 4.59
N PRO A 298 19.65 -42.24 4.36
CA PRO A 298 19.80 -42.82 3.05
C PRO A 298 18.48 -43.46 2.64
N ARG A 299 17.95 -43.03 1.49
CA ARG A 299 16.81 -43.68 0.84
C ARG A 299 17.25 -45.06 0.37
N ASP A 300 17.03 -46.07 1.19
CA ASP A 300 17.01 -47.45 0.71
C ASP A 300 15.82 -47.63 -0.23
N VAL A 301 16.15 -48.12 -1.42
CA VAL A 301 15.27 -48.45 -2.53
C VAL A 301 14.35 -49.59 -2.12
N VAL A 302 13.03 -49.39 -2.28
CA VAL A 302 12.03 -50.47 -2.42
C VAL A 302 11.07 -50.09 -3.54
#